data_AF-A0A2X1SBJ3-F1
#
_entry.id   AF-A0A2X1SBJ3-F1
#
_cell.length_a   1.000
_cell.length_b   1.000
_cell.length_c   1.000
_cell.angle_alpha   90.00
_cell.angle_beta   90.00
_cell.angle_gamma   90.00
#
_symmetry.space_group_name_H-M   'P 1'
#
loop_
_entity.id
_entity.type
_entity.pdbx_description
1 polymer ?
#
loop_
_entity_poly.entity_id
_entity_poly.type
_entity_poly.pdbx_seq_one_letter_code
_entity_poly.pdbx_strand_id
1 'polypeptide(L)'
;MSTTESIASSQTSLSSWRKSDTTWTLGLFGTAIGAGVLFFPIRAGFGGLIPILVMLVLAYPIAFYCHRALARLCLSGANPSGNITETVEEHFGKTGGVVITFLYFFAICPLLWIYGVTITNTFMTFWENQLQMPGSQPRGGGAAPAAADGVCHLVW
;
A
#
# COMPACT_ATOMS: atom_id res chain seq x y z
N MET A 1 46.38 -24.51 23.90
CA MET A 1 46.87 -23.12 23.74
C MET A 1 46.94 -22.80 22.27
N SER A 2 46.51 -21.58 21.91
CA SER A 2 46.43 -20.96 20.58
C SER A 2 45.22 -21.31 19.71
N THR A 3 44.16 -20.53 19.98
CA THR A 3 43.20 -19.96 19.04
C THR A 3 43.82 -19.62 17.67
N THR A 4 43.21 -20.16 16.61
CA THR A 4 43.21 -19.52 15.29
C THR A 4 41.75 -19.43 14.88
N GLU A 5 41.16 -18.28 15.19
CA GLU A 5 39.85 -17.89 14.70
C GLU A 5 39.94 -17.74 13.19
N SER A 6 39.54 -18.79 12.47
CA SER A 6 39.05 -18.60 11.10
C SER A 6 37.79 -17.76 11.23
N ILE A 7 37.97 -16.45 11.17
CA ILE A 7 36.95 -15.50 10.73
C ILE A 7 36.59 -15.97 9.33
N ALA A 8 35.64 -16.91 9.26
CA ALA A 8 34.89 -17.21 8.08
C ALA A 8 34.14 -15.92 7.77
N SER A 9 34.80 -15.04 7.03
CA SER A 9 34.17 -13.97 6.29
C SER A 9 32.97 -14.59 5.61
N SER A 10 31.78 -14.35 6.15
CA SER A 10 30.53 -14.64 5.47
C SER A 10 30.58 -13.81 4.20
N GLN A 11 31.09 -14.40 3.11
CA GLN A 11 30.98 -13.83 1.80
C GLN A 11 29.49 -13.80 1.50
N THR A 12 28.85 -12.67 1.76
CA THR A 12 27.58 -12.33 1.14
C THR A 12 27.87 -12.30 -0.34
N SER A 13 27.67 -13.42 -1.03
CA SER A 13 27.65 -13.44 -2.48
C SER A 13 26.59 -12.42 -2.88
N LEU A 14 27.02 -11.31 -3.47
CA LEU A 14 26.10 -10.32 -4.01
C LEU A 14 25.33 -11.05 -5.11
N SER A 15 24.12 -11.50 -4.79
CA SER A 15 23.22 -12.16 -5.71
C SER A 15 23.14 -11.31 -6.98
N SER A 16 23.64 -11.84 -8.09
CA SER A 16 23.53 -11.18 -9.39
C SER A 16 22.05 -10.91 -9.66
N TRP A 17 21.71 -9.68 -10.06
CA TRP A 17 20.35 -9.27 -10.37
C TRP A 17 19.70 -10.23 -11.37
N ARG A 18 18.56 -10.79 -11.03
CA ARG A 18 17.82 -11.75 -11.85
C ARG A 18 16.69 -11.03 -12.59
N LYS A 19 16.27 -11.58 -13.74
CA LYS A 19 15.08 -11.08 -14.47
C LYS A 19 13.82 -11.05 -13.59
N SER A 20 13.71 -12.02 -12.68
CA SER A 20 12.66 -12.07 -11.67
C SER A 20 12.65 -10.81 -10.80
N ASP A 21 13.82 -10.30 -10.40
CA ASP A 21 13.93 -9.14 -9.50
C ASP A 21 13.39 -7.88 -10.18
N THR A 22 13.62 -7.71 -11.49
CA THR A 22 12.99 -6.65 -12.29
C THR A 22 11.47 -6.78 -12.31
N THR A 23 10.93 -7.98 -12.56
CA THR A 23 9.48 -8.21 -12.62
C THR A 23 8.81 -7.89 -11.28
N TRP A 24 9.39 -8.36 -10.17
CA TRP A 24 8.87 -8.08 -8.83
C TRP A 24 9.00 -6.59 -8.48
N THR A 25 10.12 -5.94 -8.83
CA THR A 25 10.30 -4.50 -8.60
C THR A 25 9.28 -3.68 -9.38
N LEU A 26 9.04 -4.01 -10.66
CA LEU A 26 8.04 -3.33 -11.49
C LEU A 26 6.62 -3.55 -10.95
N GLY A 27 6.29 -4.77 -10.49
CA GLY A 27 5.00 -5.05 -9.86
C GLY A 27 4.78 -4.24 -8.59
N LEU A 28 5.78 -4.19 -7.70
CA LEU A 28 5.74 -3.39 -6.47
C LEU A 28 5.68 -1.89 -6.75
N PHE A 29 6.35 -1.42 -7.80
CA PHE A 29 6.27 -0.03 -8.22
C PHE A 29 4.88 0.33 -8.75
N GLY A 30 4.27 -0.55 -9.55
CA GLY A 30 2.92 -0.35 -10.07
C GLY A 30 1.85 -0.23 -8.98
N THR A 31 1.94 -1.04 -7.92
CA THR A 31 1.03 -0.96 -6.78
C THR A 31 1.28 0.29 -5.92
N ALA A 32 2.53 0.75 -5.82
CA ALA A 32 2.89 1.96 -5.08
C ALA A 32 2.38 3.25 -5.76
N ILE A 33 2.42 3.34 -7.09
CA ILE A 33 1.88 4.49 -7.84
C ILE A 33 0.34 4.50 -7.77
N GLY A 34 -0.31 3.37 -8.06
CA GLY A 34 -1.76 3.16 -7.87
C GLY A 34 -2.69 4.26 -8.41
N ALA A 35 -3.95 4.24 -7.96
CA ALA A 35 -4.94 5.29 -8.29
C ALA A 35 -4.68 6.62 -7.54
N GLY A 36 -3.90 6.57 -6.44
CA GLY A 36 -3.68 7.73 -5.58
C GLY A 36 -2.89 8.85 -6.26
N VAL A 37 -1.91 8.53 -7.10
CA VAL A 37 -1.12 9.53 -7.84
C VAL A 37 -1.94 10.24 -8.92
N LEU A 38 -3.03 9.66 -9.42
CA LEU A 38 -3.91 10.32 -10.40
C LEU A 38 -4.75 11.44 -9.77
N PHE A 39 -5.19 11.25 -8.52
CA PHE A 39 -5.98 12.25 -7.78
C PHE A 39 -5.11 13.19 -6.92
N PHE A 40 -3.82 12.85 -6.75
CA PHE A 40 -2.86 13.65 -6.00
C PHE A 40 -2.70 15.08 -6.53
N PRO A 41 -2.50 15.33 -7.86
CA PRO A 41 -2.33 16.70 -8.39
C PRO A 41 -3.53 17.60 -8.14
N ILE A 42 -4.74 17.04 -8.17
CA ILE A 42 -5.98 17.79 -7.97
C ILE A 42 -6.03 18.33 -6.55
N ARG A 43 -5.68 17.51 -5.55
CA ARG A 43 -5.72 17.89 -4.12
C ARG A 43 -4.49 18.66 -3.66
N ALA A 44 -3.32 18.28 -4.18
CA ALA A 44 -2.07 19.03 -4.08
C ALA A 44 -2.24 20.49 -4.51
N GLY A 45 -2.99 20.73 -5.59
CA GLY A 45 -3.29 22.07 -6.09
C GLY A 45 -4.09 22.92 -5.09
N PHE A 46 -5.02 22.32 -4.33
CA PHE A 46 -5.79 23.03 -3.30
C PHE A 46 -4.98 23.29 -2.01
N GLY A 47 -4.06 22.40 -1.63
CA GLY A 47 -3.20 22.55 -0.45
C GLY A 47 -1.92 23.38 -0.67
N GLY A 48 -1.52 23.58 -1.93
CA GLY A 48 -0.26 24.24 -2.30
C GLY A 48 0.97 23.33 -2.18
N LEU A 49 2.15 23.84 -2.56
CA LEU A 49 3.40 23.06 -2.63
C LEU A 49 3.95 22.67 -1.25
N ILE A 50 3.75 23.51 -0.24
CA ILE A 50 4.34 23.36 1.10
C ILE A 50 3.86 22.07 1.81
N PRO A 51 2.55 21.76 1.93
CA PRO A 51 2.12 20.53 2.61
C PRO A 51 2.58 19.26 1.90
N ILE A 52 2.71 19.27 0.58
CA ILE A 52 3.24 18.13 -0.20
C ILE A 52 4.69 17.86 0.19
N LEU A 53 5.51 18.91 0.29
CA LEU A 53 6.91 18.80 0.63
C LEU A 53 7.09 18.30 2.07
N VAL A 54 6.27 18.79 3.00
CA VAL A 54 6.25 18.30 4.39
C VAL A 54 5.84 16.83 4.46
N MET A 55 4.75 16.44 3.80
CA MET A 55 4.30 15.05 3.75
C MET A 55 5.33 14.13 3.11
N LEU A 56 6.02 14.57 2.06
CA LEU A 56 7.10 13.81 1.45
C LEU A 56 8.24 13.53 2.44
N VAL A 57 8.68 14.56 3.16
CA VAL A 57 9.77 14.45 4.15
C VAL A 57 9.40 13.51 5.31
N LEU A 58 8.14 13.50 5.75
CA LEU A 58 7.67 12.61 6.81
C LEU A 58 7.35 11.19 6.32
N ALA A 59 6.74 11.05 5.14
CA ALA A 59 6.34 9.75 4.61
C ALA A 59 7.54 8.90 4.21
N TYR A 60 8.61 9.53 3.69
CA TYR A 60 9.83 8.83 3.29
C TYR A 60 10.46 7.96 4.39
N PRO A 61 10.80 8.49 5.59
CA PRO A 61 11.40 7.68 6.65
C PRO A 61 10.44 6.60 7.15
N ILE A 62 9.15 6.89 7.26
CA ILE A 62 8.15 5.90 7.72
C ILE A 62 8.11 4.72 6.76
N ALA A 63 7.93 4.98 5.46
CA ALA A 63 7.88 3.93 4.44
C ALA A 63 9.19 3.12 4.37
N PHE A 64 10.34 3.80 4.43
CA PHE A 64 11.65 3.15 4.41
C PHE A 64 11.84 2.19 5.59
N TYR A 65 11.55 2.62 6.81
CA TYR A 65 11.70 1.78 7.99
C TYR A 65 10.68 0.65 8.04
N CYS A 66 9.42 0.89 7.64
CA CYS A 66 8.39 -0.15 7.56
C CYS A 66 8.77 -1.25 6.56
N HIS A 67 9.20 -0.88 5.34
CA HIS A 67 9.63 -1.86 4.35
C HIS A 67 10.88 -2.62 4.78
N ARG A 68 11.84 -1.96 5.43
CA ARG A 68 13.03 -2.63 5.98
C ARG A 68 12.69 -3.58 7.13
N ALA A 69 11.74 -3.23 7.98
CA ALA A 69 11.27 -4.10 9.06
C ALA A 69 10.54 -5.33 8.48
N LEU A 70 9.65 -5.12 7.50
CA LEU A 70 8.94 -6.19 6.81
C LEU A 70 9.90 -7.14 6.08
N ALA A 71 10.89 -6.61 5.36
CA ALA A 71 11.87 -7.44 4.68
C ALA A 71 12.67 -8.32 5.66
N ARG A 72 13.05 -7.77 6.82
CA ARG A 72 13.72 -8.54 7.88
C ARG A 72 12.80 -9.60 8.48
N LEU A 73 11.53 -9.30 8.67
CA LEU A 73 10.54 -10.27 9.15
C LEU A 73 10.38 -11.41 8.15
N CYS A 74 10.16 -11.13 6.87
CA CYS A 74 10.00 -12.16 5.84
C CYS A 74 11.24 -13.05 5.67
N LEU A 75 12.45 -12.49 5.82
CA LEU A 75 13.70 -13.24 5.77
C LEU A 75 14.02 -13.99 7.06
N SER A 76 13.31 -13.71 8.16
CA SER A 76 13.51 -14.35 9.46
C SER A 76 12.73 -15.65 9.64
N GLY A 77 11.81 -15.99 8.74
CA GLY A 77 11.03 -17.23 8.84
C GLY A 77 11.89 -18.47 8.59
N ALA A 78 11.74 -19.48 9.44
CA ALA A 78 12.50 -20.73 9.29
C ALA A 78 12.02 -21.56 8.08
N ASN A 79 10.75 -21.39 7.69
CA ASN A 79 10.12 -22.08 6.57
C ASN A 79 10.08 -21.17 5.31
N PRO A 80 10.88 -21.46 4.25
CA PRO A 80 10.90 -20.64 3.03
C PRO A 80 9.60 -20.71 2.20
N SER A 81 8.69 -21.64 2.52
CA SER A 81 7.34 -21.74 1.93
C SER A 81 6.22 -21.29 2.87
N GLY A 82 6.56 -20.80 4.07
CA GLY A 82 5.58 -20.37 5.06
C GLY A 82 4.94 -19.03 4.69
N ASN A 83 3.70 -18.83 5.10
CA ASN A 83 3.02 -17.55 4.91
C ASN A 83 3.54 -16.51 5.92
N ILE A 84 3.36 -15.21 5.63
CA ILE A 84 3.77 -14.14 6.55
C ILE A 84 3.18 -14.29 7.96
N THR A 85 1.96 -14.82 8.07
CA THR A 85 1.31 -15.09 9.36
C THR A 85 2.04 -16.17 10.15
N GLU A 86 2.58 -17.19 9.48
CA GLU A 86 3.36 -18.27 10.10
C GLU A 86 4.70 -17.74 10.62
N THR A 87 5.37 -16.89 9.83
CA THR A 87 6.61 -16.23 10.25
C THR A 87 6.40 -15.30 11.45
N VAL A 88 5.26 -14.60 11.50
CA VAL A 88 4.90 -13.76 12.66
C VAL A 88 4.57 -14.62 13.88
N GLU A 89 3.87 -15.74 13.70
CA GLU A 89 3.56 -16.67 14.79
C GLU A 89 4.84 -17.33 15.35
N GLU A 90 5.83 -17.61 14.51
CA GLU A 90 7.13 -18.13 14.94
C GLU A 90 7.93 -17.11 15.77
N HIS A 91 7.88 -15.82 15.41
CA HIS A 91 8.67 -14.78 16.07
C HIS A 91 7.98 -14.12 17.28
N PHE A 92 6.65 -13.98 17.23
CA PHE A 92 5.83 -13.30 18.25
C PHE A 92 4.85 -14.23 18.97
N GLY A 93 4.80 -15.52 18.60
CA GLY A 93 3.86 -16.49 19.14
C GLY A 93 2.46 -16.42 18.52
N LYS A 94 1.61 -17.37 18.89
CA LYS A 94 0.23 -17.55 18.39
C LYS A 94 -0.64 -16.29 18.50
N THR A 95 -0.44 -15.50 19.55
CA THR A 95 -1.14 -14.23 19.75
C THR A 95 -0.74 -13.18 18.73
N GLY A 96 0.55 -13.11 18.35
CA GLY A 96 1.05 -12.20 17.31
C GLY A 96 0.44 -12.49 15.94
N GLY A 97 0.30 -13.78 15.58
CA GLY A 97 -0.35 -14.22 14.34
C GLY A 97 -1.82 -13.81 14.24
N VAL A 98 -2.56 -13.88 15.36
CA VAL A 98 -3.97 -13.42 15.40
C VAL A 98 -4.05 -11.90 15.26
N VAL A 99 -3.23 -11.15 15.99
CA VAL A 99 -3.21 -9.68 15.93
C VAL A 99 -2.91 -9.19 14.51
N ILE A 100 -1.87 -9.72 13.85
CA ILE A 100 -1.53 -9.29 12.48
C ILE A 100 -2.65 -9.61 11.49
N THR A 101 -3.35 -10.73 11.66
CA THR A 101 -4.48 -11.12 10.80
C THR A 101 -5.64 -10.14 10.94
N PHE A 102 -5.98 -9.73 12.16
CA PHE A 102 -7.00 -8.70 12.39
C PHE A 102 -6.60 -7.34 11.82
N LEU A 103 -5.34 -6.91 12.02
CA LEU A 103 -4.81 -5.68 11.43
C LEU A 103 -4.86 -5.73 9.90
N TYR A 104 -4.51 -6.85 9.29
CA TYR A 104 -4.57 -7.06 7.85
C TYR A 104 -6.00 -6.92 7.31
N PHE A 105 -6.97 -7.52 8.00
CA PHE A 105 -8.39 -7.38 7.64
C PHE A 105 -8.86 -5.93 7.70
N PHE A 106 -8.54 -5.21 8.79
CA PHE A 106 -8.91 -3.80 8.94
C PHE A 106 -8.18 -2.87 7.98
N ALA A 107 -6.98 -3.22 7.51
CA ALA A 107 -6.28 -2.43 6.50
C ALA A 107 -6.92 -2.60 5.11
N ILE A 108 -7.22 -3.83 4.70
CA ILE A 108 -7.67 -4.11 3.33
C ILE A 108 -9.16 -3.90 3.13
N CYS A 109 -10.00 -4.26 4.10
CA CYS A 109 -11.45 -4.17 3.93
C CYS A 109 -11.93 -2.73 3.62
N PRO A 110 -11.49 -1.68 4.34
CA PRO A 110 -11.84 -0.30 4.01
C PRO A 110 -11.20 0.19 2.70
N LEU A 111 -9.99 -0.26 2.37
CA LEU A 111 -9.31 0.07 1.13
C LEU A 111 -10.10 -0.44 -0.09
N LEU A 112 -10.61 -1.67 0.00
CA LEU A 112 -11.45 -2.26 -1.05
C LEU A 112 -12.79 -1.55 -1.17
N TRP A 113 -13.40 -1.17 -0.04
CA TRP A 113 -14.66 -0.42 -0.01
C TRP A 113 -14.55 0.91 -0.75
N ILE A 114 -13.55 1.74 -0.40
CA ILE A 114 -13.38 3.06 -1.02
C ILE A 114 -13.02 2.95 -2.50
N TYR A 115 -12.25 1.92 -2.87
CA TYR A 115 -11.92 1.64 -4.26
C TYR A 115 -13.17 1.28 -5.08
N GLY A 116 -14.07 0.47 -4.51
CA GLY A 116 -15.37 0.15 -5.10
C GLY A 116 -16.22 1.39 -5.39
N VAL A 117 -16.41 2.25 -4.37
CA VAL A 117 -17.15 3.52 -4.51
C VAL A 117 -16.52 4.43 -5.56
N THR A 118 -15.18 4.51 -5.60
CA THR A 118 -14.46 5.35 -6.56
C THR A 118 -14.66 4.87 -8.00
N ILE A 119 -14.59 3.56 -8.23
CA ILE A 119 -14.82 2.97 -9.55
C ILE A 119 -16.25 3.21 -10.01
N THR A 120 -17.25 2.95 -9.15
CA THR A 120 -18.65 3.15 -9.53
C THR A 120 -18.92 4.61 -9.88
N ASN A 121 -18.38 5.56 -9.12
CA ASN A 121 -18.54 6.99 -9.39
C ASN A 121 -17.86 7.41 -10.70
N THR A 122 -16.64 6.92 -10.94
CA THR A 122 -15.91 7.21 -12.18
C THR A 122 -16.61 6.60 -13.39
N PHE A 123 -17.13 5.38 -13.24
CA PHE A 123 -17.87 4.69 -14.29
C PHE A 123 -19.16 5.43 -14.65
N MET A 124 -19.95 5.87 -13.66
CA MET A 124 -21.15 6.68 -13.91
C MET A 124 -20.81 8.00 -14.60
N THR A 125 -19.73 8.67 -14.17
CA THR A 125 -19.25 9.92 -14.78
C THR A 125 -18.81 9.70 -16.23
N PHE A 126 -18.15 8.58 -16.53
CA PHE A 126 -17.76 8.21 -17.90
C PHE A 126 -19.00 7.90 -18.76
N TRP A 127 -19.96 7.16 -18.21
CA TRP A 127 -21.21 6.81 -18.88
C TRP A 127 -22.02 8.05 -19.30
N GLU A 128 -22.14 9.03 -18.40
CA GLU A 128 -22.89 10.26 -18.67
C GLU A 128 -22.14 11.21 -19.61
N ASN A 129 -20.84 11.44 -19.36
CA ASN A 129 -20.09 12.49 -20.06
C ASN A 129 -19.48 12.04 -21.40
N GLN A 130 -19.12 10.76 -21.53
CA GLN A 130 -18.47 10.24 -22.74
C GLN A 130 -19.44 9.48 -23.64
N LEU A 131 -20.38 8.72 -23.08
CA LEU A 131 -21.35 7.96 -23.87
C LEU A 131 -22.65 8.73 -24.14
N GLN A 132 -22.86 9.89 -23.52
CA GLN A 132 -24.05 10.75 -23.66
C GLN A 132 -25.39 10.02 -23.47
N MET A 133 -25.35 8.81 -22.92
CA MET A 133 -26.51 8.03 -22.56
C MET A 133 -26.92 8.51 -21.18
N PRO A 134 -28.06 9.20 -21.03
CA PRO A 134 -28.50 9.63 -19.71
C PRO A 134 -28.78 8.39 -18.86
N GLY A 135 -27.80 8.04 -18.03
CA GLY A 135 -28.06 7.28 -16.82
C GLY A 135 -29.07 8.09 -16.02
N SER A 136 -30.09 7.43 -15.52
CA SER A 136 -31.16 8.03 -14.74
C SER A 136 -30.62 8.64 -13.44
N GLN A 137 -30.06 9.84 -13.52
CA GLN A 137 -29.78 10.73 -12.41
C GLN A 137 -30.73 11.92 -12.57
N PRO A 138 -31.67 12.16 -11.64
CA PRO A 138 -32.59 13.28 -11.79
C PRO A 138 -31.77 14.57 -11.77
N ARG A 139 -31.88 15.37 -12.83
CA ARG A 139 -31.47 16.78 -12.85
C ARG A 139 -32.36 17.54 -11.87
N GLY A 140 -32.06 17.45 -10.59
CA GLY A 140 -32.74 18.18 -9.53
C GLY A 140 -31.76 18.34 -8.38
N GLY A 141 -31.48 19.58 -7.99
CA GLY A 141 -30.63 19.89 -6.84
C GLY A 141 -31.11 19.12 -5.61
N GLY A 142 -30.27 18.21 -5.13
CA GLY A 142 -30.53 17.36 -3.99
C GLY A 142 -29.21 16.70 -3.64
N ALA A 143 -28.68 17.09 -2.49
CA ALA A 143 -27.39 16.67 -1.95
C ALA A 143 -27.08 15.19 -2.25
N ALA A 144 -25.89 14.96 -2.83
CA ALA A 144 -25.21 13.68 -2.63
C ALA A 144 -25.22 13.38 -1.12
N PRO A 145 -25.40 12.12 -0.68
CA PRO A 145 -25.34 11.82 0.74
C PRO A 145 -23.95 12.27 1.22
N ALA A 146 -23.93 13.33 2.05
CA ALA A 146 -22.73 13.97 2.59
C ALA A 146 -21.76 13.00 3.30
N ALA A 147 -22.18 11.75 3.52
CA ALA A 147 -21.34 10.64 3.97
C ALA A 147 -20.29 10.20 2.92
N ALA A 148 -20.60 10.20 1.62
CA ALA A 148 -19.65 9.82 0.57
C ALA A 148 -18.62 10.93 0.31
N ASP A 149 -19.08 12.19 0.33
CA ASP A 149 -18.22 13.36 0.22
C ASP A 149 -17.32 13.46 1.45
N GLY A 150 -17.87 13.21 2.64
CA GLY A 150 -17.13 13.15 3.90
C GLY A 150 -16.02 12.10 3.89
N VAL A 151 -16.28 10.88 3.41
CA VAL A 151 -15.25 9.83 3.30
C VAL A 151 -14.22 10.15 2.22
N CYS A 152 -14.64 10.70 1.08
CA CYS A 152 -13.73 11.19 0.04
C CYS A 152 -12.84 12.35 0.52
N HIS A 153 -13.30 13.21 1.44
CA HIS A 153 -12.52 14.29 2.04
C HIS A 153 -11.76 13.87 3.33
N LEU A 154 -12.15 12.77 4.00
CA LEU A 154 -11.45 12.28 5.20
C LEU A 154 -10.25 11.38 4.88
N VAL A 155 -10.28 10.71 3.72
CA VAL A 155 -9.27 9.70 3.35
C VAL A 155 -8.20 10.27 2.40
N TRP A 156 -8.39 11.48 1.90
CA TRP A 156 -7.46 12.16 0.99
C TRP A 156 -7.35 13.66 1.26
#